data_AF-A0A840KI75-F1
#
_entry.id   AF-A0A840KI75-F1
#
_cell.length_a   1.000
_cell.length_b   1.000
_cell.length_c   1.000
_cell.angle_alpha   90.00
_cell.angle_beta   90.00
_cell.angle_gamma   90.00
#
_symmetry.space_group_name_H-M   'P 1'
#
loop_
_entity.id
_entity.type
_entity.pdbx_description
1 polymer ?
#
loop_
_entity_poly.entity_id
_entity_poly.type
_entity_poly.pdbx_seq_one_letter_code
_entity_poly.pdbx_strand_id
1 'polypeptide(L)'
;MEESKKDNMITDIIRRNYYLEQFFKYNDIHVNLLGDINNPLIVTEDNIVLSCFVSNFNLIFKDNSFEGKELFAIKLKKEAQNAKDQLEKWVKSAAHRKIYLFTSEDGLYYSKYIKLYNHILPLFSPAKELAYYVFQRQKAIQIVQKLKKSNIDLSIVY
;
A
#
# COMPACT_ATOMS: atom_id res chain seq x y z
N MET A 1 8.57 30.31 9.23
CA MET A 1 9.61 29.31 9.61
C MET A 1 9.02 27.92 9.84
N GLU A 2 7.73 27.79 10.20
CA GLU A 2 7.03 26.48 10.26
C GLU A 2 6.57 25.95 8.90
N GLU A 3 6.10 26.82 7.99
CA GLU A 3 5.71 26.42 6.62
C GLU A 3 6.86 25.81 5.83
N SER A 4 8.04 26.44 5.83
CA SER A 4 9.21 25.92 5.11
C SER A 4 9.71 24.56 5.64
N LYS A 5 9.49 24.26 6.93
CA LYS A 5 9.81 22.94 7.50
C LYS A 5 8.79 21.87 7.07
N LYS A 6 7.50 22.22 7.00
CA LYS A 6 6.44 21.32 6.54
C LYS A 6 6.61 20.98 5.06
N ASP A 7 6.92 21.97 4.22
CA ASP A 7 7.14 21.76 2.78
C ASP A 7 8.33 20.85 2.50
N ASN A 8 9.43 21.03 3.24
CA ASN A 8 10.59 20.14 3.16
C ASN A 8 10.26 18.71 3.61
N MET A 9 9.47 18.55 4.67
CA MET A 9 9.05 17.23 5.17
C MET A 9 8.15 16.50 4.18
N ILE A 10 7.20 17.20 3.54
CA ILE A 10 6.35 16.64 2.49
C ILE A 10 7.21 16.18 1.30
N THR A 11 8.17 17.01 0.90
CA THR A 11 9.10 16.68 -0.19
C THR A 11 9.93 15.43 0.14
N ASP A 12 10.37 15.28 1.39
CA ASP A 12 11.12 14.10 1.85
C ASP A 12 10.28 12.82 1.84
N ILE A 13 9.02 12.89 2.28
CA ILE A 13 8.09 11.75 2.25
C ILE A 13 7.83 11.30 0.82
N ILE A 14 7.56 12.24 -0.09
CA ILE A 14 7.33 11.95 -1.51
C ILE A 14 8.59 11.31 -2.12
N ARG A 15 9.77 11.88 -1.86
CA ARG A 15 11.05 11.36 -2.35
C ARG A 15 11.35 9.95 -1.82
N ARG A 16 11.10 9.72 -0.54
CA ARG A 16 11.26 8.40 0.09
C ARG A 16 10.34 7.37 -0.55
N ASN A 17 9.07 7.70 -0.72
CA ASN A 17 8.10 6.77 -1.31
C ASN A 17 8.44 6.47 -2.77
N TYR A 18 8.93 7.46 -3.52
CA TYR A 18 9.48 7.23 -4.85
C TYR A 18 10.66 6.24 -4.83
N TYR A 19 11.64 6.42 -3.93
CA TYR A 19 12.76 5.47 -3.82
C TYR A 19 12.34 4.09 -3.34
N LEU A 20 11.31 3.99 -2.51
CA LEU A 20 10.71 2.73 -2.08
C LEU A 20 10.17 1.94 -3.27
N GLU A 21 9.37 2.58 -4.13
CA GLU A 21 8.84 1.96 -5.35
C GLU A 21 9.95 1.59 -6.33
N GLN A 22 10.94 2.47 -6.55
CA GLN A 22 12.08 2.16 -7.41
C GLN A 22 12.91 0.99 -6.88
N PHE A 23 13.08 0.87 -5.56
CA PHE A 23 13.79 -0.24 -4.95
C PHE A 23 13.10 -1.58 -5.24
N PHE A 24 11.79 -1.68 -5.04
CA PHE A 24 11.06 -2.91 -5.32
C PHE A 24 11.03 -3.22 -6.83
N LYS A 25 10.78 -2.22 -7.67
CA LYS A 25 10.79 -2.36 -9.13
C LYS A 25 12.14 -2.84 -9.65
N TYR A 26 13.25 -2.29 -9.14
CA TYR A 26 14.60 -2.70 -9.53
C TYR A 26 14.92 -4.16 -9.15
N ASN A 27 14.24 -4.69 -8.13
CA ASN A 27 14.38 -6.07 -7.69
C ASN A 27 13.25 -6.98 -8.19
N ASP A 28 12.59 -6.60 -9.29
CA ASP A 28 11.53 -7.37 -9.96
C ASP A 28 10.29 -7.68 -9.08
N ILE A 29 9.98 -6.80 -8.13
CA ILE A 29 8.75 -6.90 -7.32
C ILE A 29 7.88 -5.67 -7.61
N HIS A 30 6.70 -5.90 -8.18
CA HIS A 30 5.72 -4.84 -8.42
C HIS A 30 4.88 -4.59 -7.18
N VAL A 31 4.86 -3.33 -6.71
CA VAL A 31 4.15 -2.92 -5.50
C VAL A 31 3.38 -1.63 -5.72
N ASN A 32 2.27 -1.48 -5.00
CA ASN A 32 1.52 -0.24 -4.83
C ASN A 32 1.63 0.20 -3.36
N LEU A 33 1.75 1.51 -3.14
CA LEU A 33 1.73 2.10 -1.81
C LEU A 33 0.30 2.50 -1.42
N LEU A 34 -0.25 1.87 -0.39
CA LEU A 34 -1.61 2.11 0.09
C LEU A 34 -1.61 2.72 1.50
N GLY A 35 -2.63 3.51 1.83
CA GLY A 35 -2.84 4.00 3.20
C GLY A 35 -2.21 5.36 3.48
N ASP A 36 -1.54 5.50 4.62
CA ASP A 36 -0.92 6.76 5.03
C ASP A 36 0.41 6.95 4.28
N ILE A 37 0.57 8.10 3.63
CA ILE A 37 1.80 8.42 2.90
C ILE A 37 3.04 8.40 3.82
N ASN A 38 2.89 8.67 5.13
CA ASN A 38 3.99 8.65 6.10
C ASN A 38 4.43 7.23 6.48
N ASN A 39 3.48 6.28 6.48
CA ASN A 39 3.73 4.87 6.78
C ASN A 39 2.90 3.99 5.83
N PRO A 40 3.30 3.94 4.54
CA PRO A 40 2.51 3.26 3.53
C PRO A 40 2.56 1.75 3.72
N LEU A 41 1.44 1.09 3.45
CA LEU A 41 1.42 -0.33 3.18
C LEU A 41 2.06 -0.59 1.83
N ILE A 42 2.98 -1.54 1.77
CA ILE A 42 3.62 -1.98 0.54
C ILE A 42 2.87 -3.24 0.08
N VAL A 43 2.11 -3.12 -1.00
CA VAL A 43 1.15 -4.13 -1.43
C VAL A 43 1.51 -4.66 -2.80
N THR A 44 1.59 -5.97 -2.98
CA THR A 44 1.81 -6.59 -4.29
C THR A 44 0.57 -6.51 -5.19
N GLU A 45 0.74 -6.89 -6.46
CA GLU A 45 -0.37 -7.03 -7.40
C GLU A 45 -1.43 -8.03 -6.89
N ASP A 46 -0.99 -9.13 -6.28
CA ASP A 46 -1.83 -10.18 -5.66
C ASP A 46 -2.47 -9.80 -4.32
N ASN A 47 -2.54 -8.51 -3.99
CA ASN A 47 -3.17 -8.00 -2.77
C ASN A 47 -2.55 -8.54 -1.47
N ILE A 48 -1.24 -8.76 -1.50
CA ILE A 48 -0.44 -9.15 -0.32
C ILE A 48 0.32 -7.93 0.18
N VAL A 49 0.04 -7.54 1.42
CA VAL A 49 0.81 -6.56 2.19
C VAL A 49 2.08 -7.25 2.70
N LEU A 50 3.21 -6.76 2.20
CA LEU A 50 4.51 -7.24 2.58
C LEU A 50 4.85 -6.86 4.04
N SER A 51 5.58 -7.73 4.73
CA SER A 51 5.94 -7.58 6.15
C SER A 51 7.11 -6.64 6.34
N CYS A 52 7.02 -5.45 5.77
CA CYS A 52 8.05 -4.42 5.86
C CYS A 52 7.40 -3.05 6.05
N PHE A 53 8.19 -2.11 6.55
CA PHE A 53 7.76 -0.74 6.72
C PHE A 53 8.95 0.20 6.49
N VAL A 54 8.65 1.46 6.23
CA VAL A 54 9.69 2.47 6.04
C VAL A 54 9.68 3.46 7.20
N SER A 55 10.86 3.73 7.74
CA SER A 55 11.10 4.76 8.75
C SER A 55 12.22 5.66 8.28
N ASN A 56 11.93 6.95 8.08
CA ASN A 56 12.81 7.87 7.33
C ASN A 56 13.20 7.25 5.99
N PHE A 57 14.49 7.06 5.68
CA PHE A 57 14.93 6.38 4.46
C PHE A 57 15.34 4.93 4.69
N ASN A 58 14.97 4.32 5.83
CA ASN A 58 15.29 2.92 6.11
C ASN A 58 14.05 2.06 5.85
N LEU A 59 14.15 1.16 4.89
CA LEU A 59 13.18 0.10 4.63
C LEU A 59 13.54 -1.11 5.50
N ILE A 60 12.66 -1.47 6.42
CA ILE A 60 12.89 -2.48 7.44
C ILE A 60 12.02 -3.70 7.12
N PHE A 61 12.64 -4.87 7.04
CA PHE A 61 12.01 -6.14 6.68
C PHE A 61 11.83 -7.00 7.93
N LYS A 62 10.64 -7.57 8.09
CA LYS A 62 10.26 -8.37 9.25
C LYS A 62 9.86 -9.78 8.85
N ASP A 63 9.94 -10.71 9.78
CA ASP A 63 9.41 -12.08 9.61
C ASP A 63 7.87 -12.14 9.71
N ASN A 64 7.22 -11.17 10.37
CA ASN A 64 5.78 -11.10 10.54
C ASN A 64 5.27 -9.64 10.54
N SER A 65 4.11 -9.42 9.92
CA SER A 65 3.47 -8.10 9.79
C SER A 65 2.93 -7.49 11.10
N PHE A 66 2.66 -8.25 12.16
CA PHE A 66 2.18 -7.73 13.45
C PHE A 66 3.35 -7.43 14.40
N GLU A 67 3.89 -8.48 15.01
CA GLU A 67 4.93 -8.41 16.05
C GLU A 67 6.20 -9.12 15.58
N GLY A 68 6.49 -9.06 14.28
CA GLY A 68 7.68 -9.69 13.74
C GLY A 68 8.97 -9.08 14.28
N LYS A 69 10.03 -9.86 14.25
CA LYS A 69 11.40 -9.40 14.46
C LYS A 69 11.92 -8.77 13.18
N GLU A 70 12.74 -7.75 13.33
CA GLU A 70 13.49 -7.19 12.20
C GLU A 70 14.52 -8.22 11.73
N LEU A 71 14.47 -8.57 10.45
CA LEU A 71 15.41 -9.50 9.82
C LEU A 71 16.59 -8.76 9.21
N PHE A 72 16.31 -7.68 8.49
CA PHE A 72 17.30 -6.81 7.88
C PHE A 72 16.67 -5.46 7.52
N ALA A 73 17.53 -4.47 7.24
CA ALA A 73 17.11 -3.15 6.80
C ALA A 73 17.97 -2.69 5.62
N ILE A 74 17.35 -1.91 4.73
CA ILE A 74 17.97 -1.34 3.55
C ILE A 74 17.76 0.16 3.57
N LYS A 75 18.84 0.92 3.40
CA LYS A 75 18.75 2.38 3.24
C LYS A 75 18.37 2.71 1.80
N LEU A 76 17.19 3.29 1.62
CA LEU A 76 16.68 3.80 0.35
C LEU A 76 17.55 4.95 -0.14
N LYS A 77 17.91 4.89 -1.43
CA LYS A 77 18.75 5.87 -2.13
C LYS A 77 18.19 6.08 -3.54
N LYS A 78 18.70 7.11 -4.22
CA LYS A 78 18.35 7.40 -5.63
C LYS A 78 18.66 6.22 -6.54
N GLU A 79 19.81 5.59 -6.35
CA GLU A 79 20.20 4.36 -7.04
C GLU A 79 19.83 3.18 -6.15
N ALA A 80 18.91 2.35 -6.66
CA ALA A 80 18.47 1.16 -5.95
C ALA A 80 19.61 0.13 -5.87
N GLN A 81 19.74 -0.51 -4.71
CA GLN A 81 20.67 -1.62 -4.53
C GLN A 81 20.02 -2.94 -4.95
N ASN A 82 20.83 -3.83 -5.53
CA ASN A 82 20.41 -5.20 -5.79
C ASN A 82 20.33 -5.98 -4.47
N ALA A 83 19.15 -6.50 -4.19
CA ALA A 83 18.82 -7.35 -3.05
C ALA A 83 17.92 -8.52 -3.48
N LYS A 84 17.89 -8.87 -4.78
CA LYS A 84 16.91 -9.80 -5.37
C LYS A 84 16.85 -11.14 -4.63
N ASP A 85 17.99 -11.83 -4.49
CA ASP A 85 18.06 -13.14 -3.81
C ASP A 85 17.58 -13.08 -2.35
N GLN A 86 17.90 -11.99 -1.66
CA GLN A 86 17.51 -11.78 -0.26
C GLN A 86 16.00 -11.52 -0.15
N LEU A 87 15.46 -10.71 -1.06
CA LEU A 87 14.03 -10.42 -1.13
C LEU A 87 13.23 -11.65 -1.51
N GLU A 88 13.66 -12.45 -2.49
CA GLU A 88 12.97 -13.68 -2.89
C GLU A 88 12.87 -14.68 -1.73
N LYS A 89 13.96 -14.87 -0.97
CA LYS A 89 13.96 -15.71 0.23
C LYS A 89 13.03 -15.15 1.29
N TRP A 90 13.05 -13.85 1.50
CA TRP A 90 12.21 -13.17 2.48
C TRP A 90 10.72 -13.26 2.12
N VAL A 91 10.35 -13.00 0.85
CA VAL A 91 8.96 -13.07 0.37
C VAL A 91 8.36 -14.46 0.58
N LYS A 92 9.17 -15.51 0.45
CA LYS A 92 8.73 -16.91 0.64
C LYS A 92 8.64 -17.32 2.11
N SER A 93 9.43 -16.71 3.00
CA SER A 93 9.59 -17.16 4.39
C SER A 93 8.84 -16.30 5.41
N ALA A 94 8.64 -15.02 5.12
CA ALA A 94 7.95 -14.11 6.02
C ALA A 94 6.42 -14.28 5.94
N ALA A 95 5.77 -14.13 7.10
CA ALA A 95 4.32 -14.14 7.22
C ALA A 95 3.74 -12.79 6.79
N HIS A 96 3.37 -12.69 5.51
CA HIS A 96 2.70 -11.54 4.91
C HIS A 96 1.19 -11.54 5.15
N ARG A 97 0.55 -10.38 4.94
CA ARG A 97 -0.89 -10.23 5.18
C ARG A 97 -1.66 -10.00 3.90
N LYS A 98 -2.73 -10.75 3.73
CA LYS A 98 -3.69 -10.48 2.66
C LYS A 98 -4.53 -9.24 2.97
N ILE A 99 -4.85 -8.46 1.95
CA ILE A 99 -5.91 -7.45 1.99
C ILE A 99 -7.01 -7.79 1.00
N TYR A 100 -8.18 -7.21 1.24
CA TYR A 100 -9.35 -7.31 0.39
C TYR A 100 -9.69 -5.91 -0.08
N LEU A 101 -9.70 -5.74 -1.41
CA LEU A 101 -10.12 -4.53 -2.09
C LEU A 101 -11.52 -4.72 -2.65
N PHE A 102 -12.12 -3.64 -3.16
CA PHE A 102 -13.46 -3.67 -3.73
C PHE A 102 -13.46 -2.97 -5.07
N THR A 103 -14.15 -3.54 -6.06
CA THR A 103 -14.31 -2.93 -7.39
C THR A 103 -15.78 -2.87 -7.80
N SER A 104 -16.11 -1.90 -8.65
CA SER A 104 -17.35 -1.90 -9.43
C SER A 104 -17.34 -2.99 -10.51
N GLU A 105 -18.45 -3.15 -11.21
CA GLU A 105 -18.55 -4.02 -12.40
C GLU A 105 -17.58 -3.60 -13.51
N ASP A 106 -17.33 -2.30 -13.66
CA ASP A 106 -16.37 -1.73 -14.61
C ASP A 106 -14.89 -1.89 -14.17
N GLY A 107 -14.64 -2.55 -13.04
CA GLY A 107 -13.29 -2.79 -12.53
C GLY A 107 -12.65 -1.58 -11.82
N LEU A 108 -13.41 -0.53 -11.50
CA LEU A 108 -12.91 0.64 -10.77
C LEU A 108 -12.89 0.38 -9.26
N TYR A 109 -11.82 0.74 -8.57
CA TYR A 109 -11.66 0.55 -7.13
C TYR A 109 -12.56 1.48 -6.31
N TYR A 110 -13.22 0.94 -5.29
CA TYR A 110 -13.96 1.72 -4.30
C TYR A 110 -12.98 2.58 -3.47
N SER A 111 -13.16 3.90 -3.48
CA SER A 111 -12.21 4.86 -2.91
C SER A 111 -12.26 4.91 -1.38
N LYS A 112 -11.10 4.88 -0.70
CA LYS A 112 -11.00 5.09 0.76
C LYS A 112 -11.40 6.51 1.17
N TYR A 113 -10.98 7.47 0.37
CA TYR A 113 -11.25 8.88 0.58
C TYR A 113 -12.01 9.40 -0.62
N ILE A 114 -13.16 9.97 -0.35
CA ILE A 114 -13.92 10.69 -1.34
C ILE A 114 -13.26 12.07 -1.48
N LYS A 115 -12.16 12.17 -2.23
CA LYS A 115 -11.53 13.46 -2.54
C LYS A 115 -12.41 14.19 -3.55
N LEU A 116 -12.78 15.43 -3.24
CA LEU A 116 -13.49 16.31 -4.17
C LEU A 116 -12.67 16.45 -5.46
N TYR A 117 -13.21 15.96 -6.57
CA TYR A 117 -12.67 16.18 -7.91
C TYR A 117 -13.74 16.91 -8.73
N ASN A 118 -13.48 18.15 -9.14
CA ASN A 118 -14.46 18.98 -9.85
C ASN A 118 -15.82 19.10 -9.15
N HIS A 119 -15.86 19.26 -7.82
CA HIS A 119 -17.10 19.25 -7.02
C HIS A 119 -17.85 17.92 -6.98
N ILE A 120 -17.28 16.86 -7.55
CA ILE A 120 -17.81 15.50 -7.52
C ILE A 120 -17.00 14.69 -6.51
N LEU A 121 -17.70 13.80 -5.83
CA LEU A 121 -17.19 12.90 -4.82
C LEU A 121 -17.07 11.50 -5.46
N PRO A 122 -16.00 11.19 -6.23
CA PRO A 122 -15.90 9.93 -6.95
C PRO A 122 -15.78 8.77 -5.97
N LEU A 123 -16.85 7.98 -5.93
CA LEU A 123 -16.94 6.77 -5.14
C LEU A 123 -15.95 5.70 -5.63
N PHE A 124 -15.56 5.80 -6.90
CA PHE A 124 -14.70 4.85 -7.60
C PHE A 124 -13.50 5.53 -8.24
N SER A 125 -12.39 4.80 -8.35
CA SER A 125 -11.15 5.27 -8.96
C SER A 125 -10.47 4.16 -9.77
N PRO A 126 -9.83 4.46 -10.91
CA PRO A 126 -8.98 3.49 -11.59
C PRO A 126 -7.68 3.18 -10.81
N ALA A 127 -7.31 4.02 -9.84
CA ALA A 127 -6.05 3.95 -9.11
C ALA A 127 -6.15 3.05 -7.87
N LYS A 128 -5.34 1.97 -7.82
CA LYS A 128 -5.30 1.01 -6.70
C LYS A 128 -4.80 1.66 -5.40
N GLU A 129 -3.90 2.64 -5.49
CA GLU A 129 -3.38 3.39 -4.33
C GLU A 129 -4.44 4.19 -3.57
N LEU A 130 -5.58 4.49 -4.22
CA LEU A 130 -6.72 5.19 -3.61
C LEU A 130 -7.78 4.24 -3.05
N ALA A 131 -7.61 2.93 -3.25
CA ALA A 131 -8.60 1.93 -2.89
C ALA A 131 -8.81 1.83 -1.38
N TYR A 132 -10.07 1.64 -1.00
CA TYR A 132 -10.46 1.18 0.33
C TYR A 132 -10.11 -0.29 0.47
N TYR A 133 -9.58 -0.65 1.64
CA TYR A 133 -9.13 -2.00 1.91
C TYR A 133 -9.50 -2.44 3.33
N VAL A 134 -9.63 -3.75 3.50
CA VAL A 134 -9.72 -4.39 4.81
C VAL A 134 -8.82 -5.62 4.88
N PHE A 135 -8.38 -5.97 6.09
CA PHE A 135 -7.51 -7.14 6.31
C PHE A 135 -8.29 -8.43 6.61
N GLN A 136 -9.59 -8.33 6.92
CA GLN A 136 -10.40 -9.47 7.34
C GLN A 136 -11.48 -9.76 6.30
N ARG A 137 -11.55 -11.01 5.85
CA ARG A 137 -12.54 -11.48 4.88
C ARG A 137 -13.98 -11.23 5.35
N GLN A 138 -14.27 -11.51 6.62
CA GLN A 138 -15.61 -11.30 7.18
C GLN A 138 -16.02 -9.82 7.10
N LYS A 139 -15.08 -8.91 7.39
CA LYS A 139 -15.32 -7.47 7.26
C LYS A 139 -15.55 -7.07 5.79
N ALA A 140 -14.83 -7.67 4.85
CA ALA A 140 -15.05 -7.44 3.42
C ALA A 140 -16.48 -7.82 2.99
N ILE A 141 -16.95 -9.00 3.43
CA ILE A 141 -18.32 -9.46 3.16
C ILE A 141 -19.36 -8.50 3.77
N GLN A 142 -19.14 -8.06 5.02
CA GLN A 142 -20.03 -7.10 5.69
C GLN A 142 -20.12 -5.77 4.95
N ILE A 143 -19.00 -5.27 4.41
CA ILE A 143 -18.97 -4.01 3.64
C ILE A 143 -19.80 -4.15 2.37
N VAL A 144 -19.60 -5.22 1.59
CA VAL A 144 -20.38 -5.46 0.37
C VAL A 144 -21.88 -5.55 0.69
N GLN A 145 -22.26 -6.32 1.71
CA GLN A 145 -23.66 -6.44 2.12
C GLN A 145 -24.26 -5.10 2.59
N LYS A 146 -23.48 -4.28 3.30
CA LYS A 146 -23.92 -2.96 3.76
C LYS A 146 -24.12 -2.00 2.59
N LEU A 147 -23.17 -1.95 1.65
CA LEU A 147 -23.22 -1.02 0.52
C LEU A 147 -24.25 -1.44 -0.53
N LYS A 148 -24.50 -2.74 -0.69
CA LYS A 148 -25.60 -3.25 -1.51
C LYS A 148 -26.97 -2.74 -1.04
N LYS A 149 -27.19 -2.60 0.27
CA LYS A 149 -28.41 -1.99 0.83
C LYS A 149 -28.55 -0.50 0.49
N SER A 150 -27.46 0.15 0.09
CA SER A 150 -27.40 1.54 -0.37
C SER A 150 -27.35 1.65 -1.90
N ASN A 151 -27.68 0.58 -2.64
CA ASN A 151 -27.61 0.50 -4.11
C ASN A 151 -26.19 0.76 -4.66
N ILE A 152 -25.15 0.34 -3.93
CA ILE A 152 -23.77 0.35 -4.39
C ILE A 152 -23.31 -1.11 -4.45
N ASP A 153 -23.26 -1.66 -5.66
CA ASP A 153 -22.78 -3.03 -5.89
C ASP A 153 -21.25 -3.07 -6.02
N LEU A 154 -20.64 -3.97 -5.26
CA LEU A 154 -19.19 -4.14 -5.19
C LEU A 154 -18.82 -5.62 -5.26
N SER A 155 -17.72 -5.91 -5.95
CA SER A 155 -17.05 -7.20 -5.94
C SER A 155 -15.81 -7.15 -5.05
N ILE A 156 -15.53 -8.24 -4.33
CA ILE A 156 -14.30 -8.36 -3.53
C ILE A 156 -13.17 -8.83 -4.45
N VAL A 157 -12.08 -8.07 -4.48
CA VAL A 157 -10.84 -8.48 -5.14
C VAL A 157 -9.95 -9.19 -4.12
N TYR A 158 -9.53 -10.40 -4.49
CA TYR A 158 -8.69 -11.28 -3.67
C TYR A 158 -7.21 -11.14 -4.02
#